data_AF-A0A1A9A8T2-F1
#
_entry.id   AF-A0A1A9A8T2-F1
#
_cell.length_a   1.000
_cell.length_b   1.000
_cell.length_c   1.000
_cell.angle_alpha   90.00
_cell.angle_beta   90.00
_cell.angle_gamma   90.00
#
_symmetry.space_group_name_H-M   'P 1'
#
loop_
_entity.id
_entity.type
_entity.pdbx_description
1 polymer ?
#
loop_
_entity_poly.entity_id
_entity_poly.type
_entity_poly.pdbx_seq_one_letter_code
_entity_poly.pdbx_strand_id
1 'polypeptide(L)'
;MERYPLNRIGEIGEKCKYANSYVTSHQQCIRKCYESSNHNFSNDVEKFRWIYHEHMQYGNTCSGIRNELPSTRTRNSTLELLVPGIAALFTLVGILLPQKNKKEKRSMG
;
A
#
# COMPACT_ATOMS: atom_id res chain seq x y z
N MET A 1 37.77 -0.28 -14.21
CA MET A 1 37.16 0.64 -13.22
C MET A 1 36.74 1.89 -13.96
N GLU A 2 35.46 2.02 -14.25
CA GLU A 2 34.90 3.13 -15.01
C GLU A 2 34.80 4.37 -14.12
N ARG A 3 35.55 5.43 -14.45
CA ARG A 3 35.52 6.69 -13.67
C ARG A 3 34.23 7.45 -14.02
N TYR A 4 33.26 7.43 -13.12
CA TYR A 4 32.12 8.33 -13.19
C TYR A 4 32.57 9.79 -12.95
N PRO A 5 31.97 10.79 -13.63
CA PRO A 5 32.38 12.18 -13.50
C PRO A 5 32.18 12.69 -12.07
N LEU A 6 33.24 13.25 -11.48
CA LEU A 6 33.31 13.76 -10.09
C LEU A 6 32.15 14.68 -9.70
N ASN A 7 31.59 15.42 -10.66
CA ASN A 7 30.45 16.33 -10.43
C ASN A 7 29.17 15.57 -10.00
N ARG A 8 28.90 14.39 -10.56
CA ARG A 8 27.74 13.57 -10.17
C ARG A 8 27.86 12.99 -8.76
N ILE A 9 29.09 12.74 -8.29
CA ILE A 9 29.32 12.19 -6.95
C ILE A 9 28.92 13.21 -5.87
N GLY A 10 29.17 14.50 -6.10
CA GLY A 10 28.76 15.59 -5.22
C GLY A 10 27.24 15.75 -5.11
N GLU A 11 26.53 15.73 -6.25
CA GLU A 11 25.06 15.84 -6.27
C GLU A 11 24.36 14.62 -5.64
N ILE A 12 24.90 13.41 -5.85
CA ILE A 12 24.41 12.19 -5.20
C ILE A 12 24.66 12.29 -3.69
N GLY A 13 25.84 12.76 -3.28
CA GLY A 13 26.19 12.95 -1.87
C GLY A 13 25.21 13.86 -1.12
N GLU A 14 24.82 15.00 -1.71
CA GLU A 14 23.85 15.92 -1.10
C GLU A 14 22.43 15.36 -1.07
N LYS A 15 21.97 14.66 -2.12
CA LYS A 15 20.66 13.98 -2.14
C LYS A 15 20.56 12.88 -1.07
N CYS A 16 21.68 12.21 -0.79
CA CYS A 16 21.74 11.11 0.16
C CYS A 16 22.07 11.52 1.59
N LYS A 17 22.49 12.77 1.81
CA LYS A 17 23.00 13.31 3.08
C LYS A 17 22.07 13.06 4.26
N TYR A 18 20.76 13.09 4.03
CA TYR A 18 19.74 12.92 5.07
C TYR A 18 18.88 11.66 4.91
N ALA A 19 19.15 10.84 3.89
CA ALA A 19 18.32 9.69 3.57
C ALA A 19 18.26 8.65 4.71
N ASN A 20 19.37 8.43 5.42
CA ASN A 20 19.40 7.55 6.61
C ASN A 20 18.57 8.12 7.78
N SER A 21 18.60 9.43 7.99
CA SER A 21 17.80 10.09 9.02
C SER A 21 16.31 9.93 8.70
N TYR A 22 15.91 10.10 7.43
CA TYR A 22 14.53 9.86 7.01
C TYR A 22 14.07 8.42 7.26
N VAL A 23 14.88 7.41 6.90
CA VAL A 23 14.57 6.00 7.16
C VAL A 23 14.36 5.74 8.65
N THR A 24 15.26 6.26 9.48
CA THR A 24 15.20 6.08 10.94
C THR A 24 13.98 6.77 11.56
N SER A 25 13.73 8.03 11.20
CA SER A 25 12.56 8.77 11.64
C SER A 25 11.26 8.12 11.17
N HIS A 26 11.24 7.58 9.95
CA HIS A 26 10.08 6.87 9.44
C HIS A 26 9.71 5.65 10.28
N GLN A 27 10.71 4.84 10.70
CA GLN A 27 10.46 3.69 11.59
C GLN A 27 9.85 4.11 12.93
N GLN A 28 10.30 5.23 13.49
CA GLN A 28 9.71 5.79 14.72
C GLN A 28 8.27 6.25 14.50
N CYS A 29 7.98 6.88 13.36
CA CYS A 29 6.63 7.28 12.99
C CYS A 29 5.70 6.07 12.82
N ILE A 30 6.14 5.01 12.15
CA ILE A 30 5.36 3.76 12.04
C ILE A 30 5.00 3.23 13.42
N ARG A 31 5.97 3.17 14.35
CA ARG A 31 5.72 2.68 15.70
C ARG A 31 4.65 3.51 16.41
N LYS A 32 4.72 4.84 16.30
CA LYS A 32 3.70 5.75 16.84
C LYS A 32 2.33 5.59 16.17
N CYS A 33 2.28 5.24 14.88
CA CYS A 33 1.03 4.94 14.18
C CYS A 33 0.32 3.75 14.84
N TYR A 34 1.06 2.68 15.16
CA TYR A 34 0.53 1.50 15.83
C TYR A 34 0.14 1.76 17.29
N GLU A 35 0.87 2.63 18.00
CA GLU A 35 0.60 2.93 19.41
C GLU A 35 -0.58 3.91 19.60
N SER A 36 -0.70 4.93 18.73
CA SER A 36 -1.64 6.05 18.96
C SER A 36 -3.04 5.86 18.37
N SER A 37 -3.26 4.84 17.51
CA SER A 37 -4.48 4.68 16.70
C SER A 37 -4.92 5.96 15.95
N ASN A 38 -4.03 6.95 15.79
CA ASN A 38 -4.33 8.21 15.13
C ASN A 38 -4.28 8.00 13.62
N HIS A 39 -5.45 7.87 13.02
CA HIS A 39 -5.61 7.63 11.59
C HIS A 39 -5.04 8.76 10.72
N ASN A 40 -5.18 10.03 11.15
CA ASN A 40 -4.67 11.17 10.39
C ASN A 40 -3.14 11.15 10.35
N PHE A 41 -2.52 10.96 11.51
CA PHE A 41 -1.06 10.81 11.60
C PHE A 41 -0.57 9.63 10.74
N SER A 42 -1.21 8.47 10.87
CA SER A 42 -0.84 7.27 10.10
C SER A 42 -0.96 7.46 8.59
N ASN A 43 -1.96 8.23 8.15
CA ASN A 43 -2.17 8.55 6.75
C ASN A 43 -1.11 9.53 6.22
N ASP A 44 -0.69 10.50 7.03
CA ASP A 44 0.37 11.44 6.63
C ASP A 44 1.75 10.74 6.56
N VAL A 45 2.01 9.78 7.46
CA VAL A 45 3.20 8.91 7.36
C VAL A 45 3.15 8.05 6.09
N GLU A 46 1.99 7.53 5.71
CA GLU A 46 1.82 6.77 4.47
C GLU A 46 2.02 7.66 3.22
N LYS A 47 1.60 8.93 3.25
CA LYS A 47 1.89 9.88 2.17
C LYS A 47 3.40 10.14 2.04
N PHE A 48 4.09 10.33 3.17
CA PHE A 48 5.54 10.53 3.17
C PHE A 48 6.27 9.37 2.53
N ARG A 49 5.83 8.13 2.74
CA ARG A 49 6.39 6.93 2.10
C ARG A 49 6.47 7.06 0.57
N TRP A 50 5.43 7.59 -0.06
CA TRP A 50 5.39 7.82 -1.51
C TRP A 50 6.36 8.91 -1.96
N ILE A 51 6.37 10.04 -1.24
CA ILE A 51 7.27 11.16 -1.53
C ILE A 51 8.74 10.70 -1.45
N TYR A 52 9.07 9.91 -0.42
CA TYR A 52 10.40 9.35 -0.26
C TYR A 52 10.76 8.41 -1.42
N HIS A 53 9.84 7.52 -1.81
CA HIS A 53 10.07 6.60 -2.91
C HIS A 53 10.35 7.34 -4.21
N GLU A 54 9.52 8.32 -4.56
CA GLU A 54 9.71 9.16 -5.75
C GLU A 54 11.06 9.88 -5.71
N HIS A 55 11.40 10.48 -4.56
CA HIS A 55 12.67 11.18 -4.39
C HIS A 55 13.90 10.28 -4.55
N MET A 56 13.80 9.03 -4.09
CA MET A 56 14.88 8.04 -4.14
C MET A 56 14.93 7.25 -5.46
N GLN A 57 13.85 7.26 -6.25
CA GLN A 57 13.76 6.57 -7.55
C GLN A 57 14.43 7.37 -8.68
N TYR A 58 14.35 8.70 -8.67
CA TYR A 58 14.75 9.56 -9.80
C TYR A 58 16.19 10.12 -9.74
N GLY A 59 17.09 9.51 -8.99
CA GLY A 59 18.51 9.85 -9.00
C GLY A 59 19.31 8.66 -8.52
N ASN A 60 20.54 8.50 -9.03
CA ASN A 60 21.45 7.41 -8.65
C ASN A 60 21.27 7.03 -7.18
N THR A 61 20.72 5.83 -6.97
CA THR A 61 20.33 5.29 -5.68
C THR A 61 21.44 5.51 -4.66
N CYS A 62 21.09 6.13 -3.54
CA CYS A 62 21.99 6.24 -2.40
C CYS A 62 22.48 4.84 -2.01
N SER A 63 23.75 4.55 -2.28
CA SER A 63 24.31 3.22 -2.04
C SER A 63 24.14 2.82 -0.58
N GLY A 64 23.55 1.64 -0.33
CA GLY A 64 23.30 1.13 1.01
C GLY A 64 22.05 1.67 1.72
N ILE A 65 21.26 2.55 1.07
CA ILE A 65 20.01 3.07 1.64
C ILE A 65 18.83 2.48 0.90
N ARG A 66 17.83 2.01 1.67
CA ARG A 66 16.60 1.45 1.11
C ARG A 66 15.76 2.56 0.49
N ASN A 67 15.42 2.38 -0.78
CA ASN A 67 14.53 3.21 -1.59
C ASN A 67 13.03 2.93 -1.34
N GLU A 68 12.72 1.90 -0.57
CA GLU A 68 11.35 1.58 -0.12
C GLU A 68 11.27 1.62 1.40
N LEU A 69 10.30 2.37 1.91
CA LEU A 69 9.97 2.41 3.33
C LEU A 69 8.78 1.49 3.62
N PRO A 70 8.66 0.95 4.85
CA PRO A 70 7.54 0.09 5.21
C PRO A 70 6.22 0.87 5.24
N SER A 71 5.10 0.22 4.94
CA SER A 71 3.76 0.83 4.99
C SER A 71 3.25 0.92 6.43
N THR A 72 2.49 1.98 6.75
CA THR A 72 1.73 2.05 8.03
C THR A 72 0.41 1.30 7.93
N ARG A 73 -0.08 1.05 6.71
CA ARG A 73 -1.22 0.16 6.50
C ARG A 73 -0.76 -1.26 6.79
N THR A 74 -1.26 -1.83 7.88
CA THR A 74 -1.33 -3.28 8.04
C THR A 74 -2.22 -3.80 6.93
N ARG A 75 -1.61 -4.46 5.94
CA ARG A 75 -2.32 -5.13 4.86
C ARG A 75 -3.13 -6.26 5.52
N ASN A 76 -4.38 -5.98 5.86
CA ASN A 76 -5.31 -6.99 6.36
C ASN A 76 -5.68 -7.89 5.19
N SER A 77 -4.80 -8.83 4.82
CA SER A 77 -5.03 -9.84 3.78
C SER A 77 -6.34 -10.60 3.99
N THR A 78 -6.84 -10.64 5.23
CA THR A 78 -8.16 -11.17 5.60
C THR A 78 -9.31 -10.47 4.88
N LEU A 79 -9.26 -9.16 4.65
CA LEU A 79 -10.35 -8.40 4.02
C LEU A 79 -10.43 -8.67 2.51
N GLU A 80 -9.28 -8.79 1.84
CA GLU A 80 -9.21 -9.10 0.41
C GLU A 80 -9.68 -10.54 0.10
N LEU A 81 -9.54 -11.48 1.04
CA LEU A 81 -10.06 -12.84 0.89
C LEU A 81 -11.53 -12.99 1.34
N LEU A 82 -12.01 -12.14 2.27
CA LEU A 82 -13.38 -12.18 2.76
C LEU A 82 -14.40 -11.82 1.66
N VAL A 83 -14.09 -10.79 0.87
CA VAL A 83 -14.97 -10.29 -0.20
C VAL A 83 -15.31 -11.36 -1.24
N PRO A 84 -14.36 -12.07 -1.86
CA PRO A 84 -14.67 -13.14 -2.80
C PRO A 84 -15.32 -14.36 -2.12
N GLY A 85 -14.94 -14.66 -0.86
CA GLY A 85 -15.54 -15.77 -0.11
C GLY A 85 -17.04 -15.57 0.18
N ILE A 86 -17.43 -14.37 0.59
CA ILE A 86 -18.84 -14.02 0.86
C ILE A 86 -19.66 -14.03 -0.44
N ALA A 87 -19.11 -13.50 -1.54
CA ALA A 87 -19.78 -13.52 -2.84
C ALA A 87 -20.05 -14.96 -3.33
N ALA A 88 -19.08 -15.88 -3.17
CA ALA A 88 -19.23 -17.29 -3.53
C ALA A 88 -20.34 -17.99 -2.72
N LEU A 89 -20.44 -17.70 -1.42
CA LEU A 89 -21.49 -18.24 -0.55
C LEU A 89 -22.89 -17.79 -0.99
N PHE A 90 -23.07 -16.51 -1.32
CA PHE A 90 -24.36 -16.00 -1.82
C PHE A 90 -24.75 -16.63 -3.15
N THR A 91 -23.80 -16.87 -4.07
CA THR A 91 -24.10 -17.57 -5.32
C THR A 91 -24.51 -19.02 -5.10
N LEU A 92 -23.86 -19.76 -4.20
CA LEU A 92 -24.22 -21.15 -3.88
C LEU A 92 -25.60 -21.26 -3.22
N VAL A 93 -25.89 -20.38 -2.26
CA VAL A 93 -27.21 -20.35 -1.58
C VAL A 93 -28.32 -19.95 -2.56
N GLY A 94 -28.06 -19.00 -3.47
CA GLY A 94 -29.03 -18.59 -4.49
C GLY A 94 -29.38 -19.68 -5.51
N ILE A 95 -28.46 -20.62 -5.77
CA ILE A 95 -28.70 -21.79 -6.63
C ILE A 95 -29.46 -22.88 -5.88
N LEU A 96 -29.22 -23.05 -4.58
CA LEU A 96 -29.85 -24.08 -3.74
C LEU A 96 -31.28 -23.71 -3.32
N LEU A 97 -31.63 -22.42 -3.27
CA LEU A 97 -33.00 -21.99 -3.00
C LEU A 97 -33.83 -22.07 -4.28
N PRO A 98 -34.86 -22.94 -4.35
CA PRO A 98 -35.75 -22.98 -5.50
C PRO A 98 -36.49 -21.65 -5.61
N GLN A 99 -36.19 -20.89 -6.67
CA GLN A 99 -36.95 -19.70 -7.06
C GLN A 99 -38.39 -20.13 -7.33
N LYS A 100 -39.29 -19.94 -6.36
CA LYS A 100 -40.74 -20.02 -6.54
C LYS A 100 -41.19 -18.87 -7.45
N ASN A 101 -40.88 -18.99 -8.74
CA ASN A 101 -41.43 -18.11 -9.76
C ASN A 101 -42.93 -18.37 -9.87
N LYS A 102 -43.70 -17.47 -9.28
CA LYS A 102 -45.16 -17.36 -9.39
C LYS A 102 -45.53 -17.06 -10.86
N LYS A 103 -45.68 -18.10 -11.69
CA LYS A 103 -46.35 -18.00 -12.99
C LYS A 103 -47.79 -18.45 -12.85
N GLU A 104 -48.66 -17.53 -12.46
CA GLU A 104 -50.08 -17.65 -12.80
C GLU A 104 -50.61 -16.26 -13.15
N LYS A 105 -50.73 -16.02 -14.46
CA LYS A 105 -51.77 -15.24 -15.15
C LYS A 105 -51.27 -14.86 -16.55
N ARG A 106 -51.79 -15.57 -17.56
CA ARG A 106 -52.21 -15.13 -18.90
C ARG A 106 -52.24 -16.35 -19.82
N SER A 107 -53.44 -16.83 -20.17
CA SER A 107 -53.90 -16.79 -21.56
C SER A 107 -55.36 -17.20 -21.61
N MET A 108 -56.20 -16.32 -22.19
CA MET A 108 -57.44 -16.71 -22.86
C MET A 108 -57.11 -17.74 -23.95
N GLY A 109 -58.05 -18.66 -24.17
CA GLY A 109 -58.07 -19.68 -25.19
C GLY A 109 -59.33 -20.49 -24.99
#